data_AF-T0RUZ4-F1
#
_entry.id   AF-T0RUZ4-F1
#
_cell.length_a   1.000
_cell.length_b   1.000
_cell.length_c   1.000
_cell.angle_alpha   90.00
_cell.angle_beta   90.00
_cell.angle_gamma   90.00
#
_symmetry.space_group_name_H-M   'P 1'
#
loop_
_entity.id
_entity.type
_entity.pdbx_description
1 polymer ?
#
loop_
_entity_poly.entity_id
_entity_poly.type
_entity_poly.pdbx_seq_one_letter_code
_entity_poly.pdbx_strand_id
1 'polypeptide(L)'
;MNKLEDLKNQINQIMEENKPAVVLNSDADKTIRELEKEITSSGLKSNFEIRLSDLAPEKAELKLAGGQFTYTDYSLSWKHIGDENFRLILTNLPHKNAKILLKTPLQFKEAITELLPVFSEKLANQFK
;
A
#
# COMPACT_ATOMS: atom_id res chain seq x y z
N MET A 1 35.29 15.27 -24.05
CA MET A 1 34.22 15.33 -23.04
C MET A 1 33.01 14.62 -23.60
N ASN A 2 32.57 13.56 -22.91
CA ASN A 2 31.64 12.57 -23.44
C ASN A 2 30.22 13.00 -23.09
N LYS A 3 29.53 13.70 -24.01
CA LYS A 3 28.17 14.24 -23.81
C LYS A 3 27.16 13.21 -23.26
N LEU A 4 27.43 11.93 -23.52
CA LEU A 4 26.63 10.80 -23.03
C LEU A 4 26.77 10.56 -21.52
N GLU A 5 27.95 10.80 -20.95
CA GLU A 5 28.20 10.69 -19.50
C GLU A 5 27.55 11.86 -18.76
N ASP A 6 27.62 13.07 -19.32
CA ASP A 6 26.97 14.25 -18.76
C ASP A 6 25.44 14.10 -18.73
N LEU A 7 24.84 13.55 -19.80
CA LEU A 7 23.42 13.23 -19.85
C LEU A 7 23.01 12.17 -18.82
N LYS A 8 23.82 11.11 -18.65
CA LYS A 8 23.54 10.08 -17.63
C LYS A 8 23.63 10.65 -16.22
N ASN A 9 24.60 11.51 -15.96
CA ASN A 9 24.76 12.17 -14.67
C ASN A 9 23.57 13.10 -14.38
N GLN A 10 23.12 13.87 -15.36
CA GLN A 10 21.93 14.73 -15.22
C GLN A 10 20.65 13.92 -14.98
N ILE A 11 20.45 12.81 -15.70
CA ILE A 11 19.28 11.92 -15.51
C ILE A 11 19.30 11.31 -14.11
N ASN A 12 20.44 10.79 -13.65
CA ASN A 12 20.58 10.23 -12.31
C ASN A 12 20.31 11.27 -11.22
N GLN A 13 20.79 12.50 -11.43
CA GLN A 13 20.57 13.60 -10.50
C GLN A 13 19.08 13.99 -10.42
N ILE A 14 18.40 14.11 -11.56
CA ILE A 14 16.94 14.36 -11.62
C ILE A 14 16.16 13.21 -10.96
N MET A 15 16.58 11.95 -11.16
CA MET A 15 15.94 10.78 -10.54
C MET A 15 16.11 10.75 -9.03
N GLU A 16 17.28 11.13 -8.51
CA GLU A 16 17.52 11.24 -7.06
C GLU A 16 16.78 12.44 -6.45
N GLU A 17 16.75 13.59 -7.14
CA GLU A 17 16.02 14.79 -6.70
C GLU A 17 14.51 14.60 -6.67
N ASN A 18 13.95 13.79 -7.59
CA ASN A 18 12.51 13.50 -7.66
C ASN A 18 12.13 12.17 -7.00
N LYS A 19 13.07 11.50 -6.34
CA LYS A 19 12.78 10.27 -5.61
C LYS A 19 11.85 10.63 -4.45
N PRO A 20 10.64 10.06 -4.38
CA PRO A 20 9.75 10.32 -3.26
C PRO A 20 10.48 9.97 -1.97
N ALA A 21 10.61 10.92 -1.04
CA ALA A 21 11.18 10.66 0.27
C ALA A 21 10.29 9.63 0.97
N VAL A 22 10.73 8.38 1.01
CA VAL A 22 10.04 7.34 1.78
C VAL A 22 10.35 7.62 3.25
N VAL A 23 9.49 8.41 3.90
CA VAL A 23 9.52 8.56 5.35
C VAL A 23 9.10 7.19 5.92
N LEU A 24 10.05 6.50 6.55
CA LEU A 24 9.89 5.13 7.09
C LEU A 24 9.50 5.09 8.57
N ASN A 25 8.90 6.15 9.10
CA ASN A 25 8.54 6.30 10.52
C ASN A 25 7.35 7.26 10.75
N SER A 26 6.45 7.40 9.77
CA SER A 26 5.20 8.14 9.98
C SER A 26 4.27 7.42 10.96
N ASP A 27 3.28 8.12 11.54
CA ASP A 27 2.26 7.46 12.37
C ASP A 27 1.43 6.45 11.56
N ALA A 28 1.27 6.71 10.25
CA ALA A 28 0.69 5.73 9.34
C ALA A 28 1.54 4.45 9.24
N ASP A 29 2.88 4.56 9.18
CA ASP A 29 3.75 3.38 9.16
C ASP A 29 3.66 2.57 10.45
N LYS A 30 3.55 3.23 11.60
CA LYS A 30 3.39 2.55 12.90
C LYS A 30 2.10 1.74 12.92
N THR A 31 0.98 2.38 12.54
CA THR A 31 -0.35 1.74 12.48
C THR A 31 -0.34 0.53 11.56
N ILE A 32 0.25 0.66 10.37
CA ILE A 32 0.36 -0.45 9.42
C ILE A 32 1.18 -1.60 10.03
N ARG A 33 2.35 -1.32 10.61
CA ARG A 33 3.22 -2.35 11.23
C ARG A 33 2.57 -3.04 12.42
N GLU A 34 1.82 -2.29 13.24
CA GLU A 34 1.09 -2.84 14.38
C GLU A 34 0.08 -3.87 13.90
N LEU A 35 -0.75 -3.53 12.90
CA LEU A 35 -1.69 -4.49 12.33
C LEU A 35 -0.99 -5.69 11.67
N GLU A 36 0.07 -5.48 10.89
CA GLU A 36 0.84 -6.60 10.30
C GLU A 36 1.38 -7.54 11.39
N LYS A 37 1.87 -6.99 12.50
CA LYS A 37 2.37 -7.76 13.65
C LYS A 37 1.24 -8.51 14.35
N GLU A 38 0.09 -7.89 14.55
CA GLU A 38 -1.08 -8.53 15.16
C GLU A 38 -1.57 -9.71 14.32
N ILE A 39 -1.78 -9.52 13.02
CA ILE A 39 -2.21 -10.59 12.12
C ILE A 39 -1.18 -11.72 12.09
N THR A 40 0.12 -11.39 12.01
CA THR A 40 1.18 -12.40 12.04
C THR A 40 1.19 -13.17 13.37
N SER A 41 1.01 -12.46 14.49
CA SER A 41 1.01 -13.04 15.84
C SER A 41 -0.21 -13.93 16.10
N SER A 42 -1.32 -13.69 15.39
CA SER A 42 -2.48 -14.60 15.39
C SER A 42 -2.22 -15.94 14.68
N GLY A 43 -1.10 -16.05 13.95
CA GLY A 43 -0.75 -17.24 13.19
C GLY A 43 -1.49 -17.37 11.85
N LEU A 44 -2.19 -16.32 11.40
CA LEU A 44 -2.93 -16.34 10.14
C LEU A 44 -2.00 -16.41 8.93
N LYS A 45 -1.96 -17.58 8.28
CA LYS A 45 -1.17 -17.87 7.07
C LYS A 45 -2.03 -18.05 5.82
N SER A 46 -3.12 -17.30 5.74
CA SER A 46 -4.07 -17.36 4.63
C SER A 46 -4.11 -16.04 3.89
N ASN A 47 -4.19 -16.10 2.55
CA ASN A 47 -4.37 -14.90 1.75
C ASN A 47 -5.80 -14.36 1.95
N PHE A 48 -5.90 -13.04 2.05
CA PHE A 48 -7.17 -12.32 2.11
C PHE A 48 -7.08 -11.08 1.22
N GLU A 49 -8.13 -10.81 0.45
CA GLU A 49 -8.22 -9.65 -0.43
C GLU A 49 -9.64 -9.10 -0.39
N ILE A 50 -9.75 -7.77 -0.35
CA ILE A 50 -11.02 -7.05 -0.35
C ILE A 50 -10.86 -5.72 -1.09
N ARG A 51 -11.91 -5.29 -1.81
CA ARG A 51 -11.88 -4.00 -2.50
C ARG A 51 -12.03 -2.86 -1.49
N LEU A 52 -11.42 -1.71 -1.76
CA LEU A 52 -11.57 -0.57 -0.86
C LEU A 52 -13.02 -0.05 -0.83
N SER A 53 -13.75 -0.17 -1.94
CA SER A 53 -15.19 0.13 -2.00
C SER A 53 -16.03 -0.74 -1.07
N ASP A 54 -15.57 -1.94 -0.71
CA ASP A 54 -16.29 -2.82 0.22
C ASP A 54 -15.94 -2.51 1.69
N LEU A 55 -14.81 -1.85 1.91
CA LEU A 55 -14.38 -1.36 3.23
C LEU A 55 -15.00 0.00 3.57
N ALA A 56 -15.13 0.87 2.57
CA ALA A 56 -15.74 2.20 2.69
C ALA A 56 -16.64 2.50 1.48
N PRO A 57 -17.86 1.94 1.44
CA PRO A 57 -18.79 2.14 0.34
C PRO A 57 -19.14 3.61 0.08
N GLU A 58 -19.17 4.43 1.14
CA GLU A 58 -19.42 5.86 1.06
C GLU A 58 -18.30 6.64 0.36
N LYS A 59 -17.09 6.06 0.25
CA LYS A 59 -15.93 6.64 -0.43
C LYS A 59 -15.71 6.06 -1.83
N ALA A 60 -16.56 5.15 -2.32
CA ALA A 60 -16.34 4.38 -3.54
C ALA A 60 -15.92 5.25 -4.75
N GLU A 61 -16.67 6.33 -5.02
CA GLU A 61 -16.45 7.24 -6.16
C GLU A 61 -15.41 8.34 -5.88
N LEU A 62 -14.86 8.41 -4.66
CA LEU A 62 -13.84 9.41 -4.32
C LEU A 62 -12.48 8.99 -4.85
N LYS A 63 -11.67 9.97 -5.22
CA LYS A 63 -10.28 9.73 -5.63
C LYS A 63 -9.42 9.32 -4.44
N LEU A 64 -8.67 8.23 -4.59
CA LEU A 64 -7.74 7.77 -3.55
C LEU A 64 -6.48 8.65 -3.57
N ALA A 65 -6.10 9.19 -2.40
CA ALA A 65 -4.87 9.97 -2.21
C ALA A 65 -4.69 11.14 -3.21
N GLY A 66 -5.79 11.77 -3.66
CA GLY A 66 -5.75 12.85 -4.65
C GLY A 66 -5.31 12.42 -6.06
N GLY A 67 -5.22 11.12 -6.33
CA GLY A 67 -4.81 10.56 -7.61
C GLY A 67 -5.91 10.57 -8.68
N GLN A 68 -5.66 9.88 -9.79
CA GLN A 68 -6.64 9.75 -10.89
C GLN A 68 -7.69 8.66 -10.65
N PHE A 69 -7.35 7.66 -9.82
CA PHE A 69 -8.17 6.47 -9.57
C PHE A 69 -8.97 6.60 -8.27
N THR A 70 -10.09 5.89 -8.21
CA THR A 70 -11.06 5.93 -7.12
C THR A 70 -10.93 4.73 -6.19
N TYR A 71 -11.69 4.68 -5.09
CA TYR A 71 -11.65 3.54 -4.16
C TYR A 71 -12.12 2.23 -4.82
N THR A 72 -12.98 2.28 -5.85
CA THR A 72 -13.38 1.07 -6.60
C THR A 72 -12.25 0.46 -7.40
N ASP A 73 -11.22 1.25 -7.73
CA ASP A 73 -10.09 0.83 -8.55
C ASP A 73 -8.97 0.14 -7.75
N TYR A 74 -9.14 -0.02 -6.43
CA TYR A 74 -8.12 -0.60 -5.55
C TYR A 74 -8.63 -1.76 -4.71
N SER A 75 -7.74 -2.69 -4.42
CA SER A 75 -7.91 -3.70 -3.38
C SER A 75 -6.80 -3.64 -2.34
N LEU A 76 -7.16 -3.96 -1.10
CA LEU A 76 -6.22 -4.21 -0.02
C LEU A 76 -6.18 -5.72 0.24
N SER A 77 -4.97 -6.26 0.37
CA SER A 77 -4.79 -7.69 0.59
C SER A 77 -3.75 -7.97 1.66
N TRP A 78 -3.99 -9.00 2.47
CA TRP A 78 -3.01 -9.66 3.30
C TRP A 78 -2.52 -10.89 2.53
N LYS A 79 -1.26 -10.89 2.09
CA LYS A 79 -0.73 -12.03 1.32
C LYS A 79 0.77 -12.23 1.50
N HIS A 80 1.20 -13.46 1.27
CA HIS A 80 2.62 -13.83 1.24
C HIS A 80 3.32 -13.23 0.02
N ILE A 81 4.57 -12.77 0.17
CA ILE A 81 5.35 -12.19 -0.93
C ILE A 81 6.65 -12.95 -1.08
N GLY A 82 6.73 -13.86 -2.06
CA GLY A 82 7.97 -14.58 -2.37
C GLY A 82 8.52 -15.31 -1.15
N ASP A 83 9.75 -15.00 -0.76
CA ASP A 83 10.42 -15.50 0.46
C ASP A 83 10.24 -14.57 1.68
N GLU A 84 9.52 -13.45 1.54
CA GLU A 84 9.19 -12.55 2.65
C GLU A 84 7.93 -13.01 3.39
N ASN A 85 7.81 -12.61 4.67
CA ASN A 85 6.59 -12.76 5.47
C ASN A 85 5.35 -12.18 4.78
N PHE A 86 4.16 -12.59 5.25
CA PHE A 86 2.90 -11.94 4.85
C PHE A 86 2.94 -10.44 5.10
N ARG A 87 2.39 -9.67 4.15
CA ARG A 87 2.30 -8.20 4.23
C ARG A 87 0.96 -7.68 3.73
N LEU A 88 0.67 -6.45 4.12
CA LEU A 88 -0.40 -5.66 3.52
C LEU A 88 0.04 -5.14 2.14
N ILE A 89 -0.77 -5.43 1.14
CA ILE A 89 -0.54 -5.09 -0.26
C ILE A 89 -1.72 -4.29 -0.80
N LEU A 90 -1.41 -3.09 -1.27
CA LEU A 90 -2.33 -2.26 -2.03
C LEU A 90 -2.17 -2.56 -3.52
N THR A 91 -3.25 -2.93 -4.19
CA THR A 91 -3.25 -3.23 -5.62
C THR A 91 -4.15 -2.26 -6.36
N ASN A 92 -3.62 -1.56 -7.37
CA ASN A 92 -4.43 -0.88 -8.37
C ASN A 92 -4.93 -1.92 -9.38
N LEU A 93 -6.23 -2.18 -9.40
CA LEU A 93 -6.88 -3.24 -10.17
C LEU A 93 -6.78 -3.01 -11.69
N PRO A 94 -7.07 -1.80 -12.23
CA PRO A 94 -6.94 -1.53 -13.67
C PRO A 94 -5.55 -1.87 -14.25
N HIS A 95 -4.50 -1.60 -13.49
CA HIS A 95 -3.11 -1.79 -13.94
C HIS A 95 -2.43 -3.04 -13.38
N LYS A 96 -3.14 -3.85 -12.58
CA LYS A 96 -2.57 -4.99 -11.83
C LYS A 96 -1.27 -4.62 -11.08
N ASN A 97 -1.21 -3.38 -10.60
CA ASN A 97 -0.02 -2.84 -9.95
C ASN A 97 -0.12 -3.04 -8.45
N ALA A 98 0.58 -4.05 -7.93
CA ALA A 98 0.62 -4.39 -6.51
C ALA A 98 1.86 -3.82 -5.83
N LYS A 99 1.68 -3.14 -4.70
CA LYS A 99 2.78 -2.60 -3.88
C LYS A 99 2.56 -2.92 -2.41
N ILE A 100 3.64 -3.21 -1.69
CA ILE A 100 3.62 -3.28 -0.23
C ILE A 100 3.15 -1.93 0.30
N LEU A 101 2.12 -1.93 1.15
CA LEU A 101 1.47 -0.71 1.64
C LEU A 101 2.48 0.24 2.30
N LEU A 102 3.39 -0.29 3.13
CA LEU A 102 4.48 0.48 3.75
C LEU A 102 5.43 1.15 2.75
N LYS A 103 5.55 0.63 1.53
CA LYS A 103 6.40 1.18 0.45
C LYS A 103 5.63 2.16 -0.44
N THR A 104 4.35 2.44 -0.16
CA THR A 104 3.57 3.44 -0.89
C THR A 104 3.81 4.86 -0.38
N PRO A 105 3.51 5.90 -1.17
CA PRO A 105 3.59 7.29 -0.72
C PRO A 105 2.70 7.55 0.50
N LEU A 106 3.07 8.53 1.34
CA LEU A 106 2.40 8.81 2.61
C LEU A 106 0.88 8.99 2.48
N GLN A 107 0.43 9.73 1.47
CA GLN A 107 -1.00 9.99 1.23
C GLN A 107 -1.81 8.70 1.02
N PHE A 108 -1.21 7.67 0.42
CA PHE A 108 -1.86 6.36 0.28
C PHE A 108 -1.87 5.62 1.62
N LYS A 109 -0.76 5.67 2.37
CA LYS A 109 -0.71 5.06 3.70
C LYS A 109 -1.78 5.65 4.62
N GLU A 110 -1.89 6.97 4.67
CA GLU A 110 -2.89 7.70 5.47
C GLU A 110 -4.33 7.32 5.08
N ALA A 111 -4.64 7.36 3.78
CA ALA A 111 -5.97 6.99 3.29
C ALA A 111 -6.35 5.54 3.63
N ILE A 112 -5.38 4.61 3.58
CA ILE A 112 -5.62 3.20 3.89
C ILE A 112 -5.65 2.95 5.40
N THR A 113 -4.88 3.69 6.21
CA THR A 113 -4.90 3.52 7.68
C THR A 113 -6.27 3.74 8.30
N GLU A 114 -7.08 4.64 7.73
CA GLU A 114 -8.47 4.84 8.15
C GLU A 114 -9.35 3.59 7.95
N LEU A 115 -8.99 2.72 7.00
CA LEU A 115 -9.76 1.52 6.65
C LEU A 115 -9.29 0.26 7.37
N LEU A 116 -8.12 0.30 8.01
CA LEU A 116 -7.50 -0.87 8.64
C LEU A 116 -8.35 -1.52 9.74
N PRO A 117 -9.09 -0.78 10.60
CA PRO A 117 -9.98 -1.39 11.59
C PRO A 117 -11.11 -2.22 10.95
N VAL A 118 -11.70 -1.72 9.86
CA VAL A 118 -12.76 -2.45 9.14
C VAL A 118 -12.17 -3.65 8.41
N PHE A 119 -10.98 -3.49 7.82
CA PHE A 119 -10.26 -4.58 7.17
C PHE A 119 -9.95 -5.72 8.16
N SER A 120 -9.46 -5.41 9.36
CA SER A 120 -9.13 -6.42 10.37
C SER A 120 -10.36 -7.15 10.88
N GLU A 121 -11.49 -6.46 11.03
CA GLU A 121 -12.77 -7.07 11.38
C GLU A 121 -13.26 -8.03 10.28
N LYS A 122 -13.22 -7.60 9.01
CA LYS A 122 -13.60 -8.44 7.86
C LYS A 122 -12.72 -9.68 7.75
N LEU A 123 -11.40 -9.49 7.91
CA LEU A 123 -10.42 -10.58 7.95
C LEU A 123 -10.78 -11.58 9.07
N ALA A 124 -10.97 -11.11 10.29
CA ALA A 124 -11.31 -11.97 11.43
C ALA A 124 -12.61 -12.75 11.20
N ASN A 125 -13.64 -12.11 10.63
CA ASN A 125 -14.92 -12.77 10.35
C ASN A 125 -14.85 -13.82 9.24
N GLN A 126 -13.88 -13.73 8.31
CA GLN A 126 -13.67 -14.76 7.29
C GLN A 126 -13.04 -16.04 7.86
N PHE A 127 -12.32 -15.94 8.97
CA PHE A 127 -11.58 -17.05 9.59
C PHE A 127 -12.11 -17.47 10.97
N LYS A 128 -13.31 -16.99 11.34
CA LYS A 128 -14.13 -17.55 12.42
C LYS A 128 -14.93 -18.74 11.89
#